data_AF-A0A949M9G6-F1
#
_entry.id   AF-A0A949M9G6-F1
#
_cell.length_a   1.000
_cell.length_b   1.000
_cell.length_c   1.000
_cell.angle_alpha   90.00
_cell.angle_beta   90.00
_cell.angle_gamma   90.00
#
_symmetry.space_group_name_H-M   'P 1'
#
loop_
_entity.id
_entity.type
_entity.pdbx_description
1 polymer ?
#
loop_
_entity_poly.entity_id
_entity_poly.type
_entity_poly.pdbx_seq_one_letter_code
_entity_poly.pdbx_strand_id
1 'polypeptide(L)'
;MTPWLKDIFSKYSMVLVLLGLCVFFSVTTIREQQPTPEQAVQEVWGGQRAPMEWGTVVVGSKSPEDEDFAEEFASAWKLAAVSDPGQRVWLGTPQEIRKKILEQAGQSIELIVAPGARNWVLFEDIGSKFPGQQIKLTVIGGSRWPNFLKRQNLINVLNRIVEIGILAVGMTLVILTGGIDLSVGSLIALSSVVTTIMIRDTFGGGIANPAQVFLSGFAGIAVCGLCGLISGLLIVGFKVPPFIATLGMMMIASGTAFMISNGESIDQVPQHFVWLGRSNWAGIPVAVWLMLAIFVLAHLMMKFTTYGRSIYAIGGNETAARLCGVRVDWITANAYGISGLLAGLGGVVMSSRLATGDAKYGSMVELQVIAAVVVGGTSLRGGYGTMFGTLIGALIIAVIENGMNLMQIGSYAQKVVFGVIILLAVLIDRLRQEM
;
A
#
# COMPACT_ATOMS: atom_id res chain seq x y z
N MET A 1 11.58 14.15 -33.80
CA MET A 1 11.74 13.12 -32.75
C MET A 1 12.68 12.04 -33.29
N THR A 2 13.83 11.81 -32.67
CA THR A 2 14.84 10.85 -33.18
C THR A 2 14.29 9.41 -33.14
N PRO A 3 14.78 8.49 -34.00
CA PRO A 3 14.34 7.09 -34.00
C PRO A 3 14.46 6.40 -32.64
N TRP A 4 15.50 6.76 -31.89
CA TRP A 4 15.75 6.29 -30.52
C TRP A 4 14.66 6.73 -29.52
N LEU A 5 14.20 7.99 -29.61
CA LEU A 5 13.09 8.49 -28.80
C LEU A 5 11.78 7.75 -29.11
N LYS A 6 11.52 7.40 -30.37
CA LYS A 6 10.34 6.61 -30.75
C LYS A 6 10.35 5.21 -30.12
N ASP A 7 11.50 4.53 -30.10
CA ASP A 7 11.62 3.17 -29.53
C ASP A 7 11.45 3.15 -28.01
N ILE A 8 11.98 4.17 -27.30
CA ILE A 8 11.76 4.33 -25.85
C ILE A 8 10.29 4.60 -25.54
N PHE A 9 9.65 5.52 -26.26
CA PHE A 9 8.25 5.83 -26.06
C PHE A 9 7.34 4.64 -26.38
N SER A 10 7.69 3.79 -27.37
CA SER A 10 6.90 2.60 -27.69
C SER A 10 7.03 1.51 -26.62
N LYS A 11 8.25 1.22 -26.15
CA LYS A 11 8.52 0.11 -25.21
C LYS A 11 8.28 0.46 -23.75
N TYR A 12 8.47 1.72 -23.36
CA TYR A 12 8.39 2.17 -21.96
C TYR A 12 7.32 3.24 -21.72
N SER A 13 6.35 3.39 -22.63
CA SER A 13 5.24 4.35 -22.48
C SER A 13 4.61 4.33 -21.08
N MET A 14 4.32 3.15 -20.53
CA MET A 14 3.68 3.04 -19.22
C MET A 14 4.60 3.44 -18.06
N VAL A 15 5.90 3.21 -18.17
CA VAL A 15 6.87 3.70 -17.17
C VAL A 15 6.92 5.23 -17.21
N LEU A 16 6.85 5.84 -18.38
CA LEU A 16 6.78 7.29 -18.52
C LEU A 16 5.49 7.86 -17.92
N VAL A 17 4.35 7.17 -18.11
CA VAL A 17 3.07 7.55 -17.47
C VAL A 17 3.19 7.50 -15.94
N LEU A 18 3.76 6.41 -15.40
CA LEU A 18 4.00 6.28 -13.95
C LEU A 18 4.89 7.41 -13.42
N LEU A 19 6.01 7.69 -14.09
CA LEU A 19 6.91 8.78 -13.72
C LEU A 19 6.21 10.15 -13.81
N GLY A 20 5.41 10.38 -14.85
CA GLY A 20 4.61 11.59 -15.02
C GLY A 20 3.62 11.80 -13.89
N LEU A 21 2.93 10.73 -13.45
CA LEU A 21 2.04 10.77 -12.30
C LEU A 21 2.78 11.04 -10.99
N CYS A 22 3.94 10.41 -10.79
CA CYS A 22 4.80 10.68 -9.64
C CYS A 22 5.22 12.16 -9.60
N VAL A 23 5.61 12.74 -10.74
CA VAL A 23 5.94 14.17 -10.84
C VAL A 23 4.72 15.04 -10.56
N PHE A 24 3.57 14.72 -11.16
CA PHE A 24 2.33 15.46 -10.94
C PHE A 24 1.95 15.51 -9.45
N PHE A 25 1.88 14.35 -8.78
CA PHE A 25 1.57 14.30 -7.35
C PHE A 25 2.68 14.90 -6.48
N SER A 26 3.93 14.82 -6.90
CA SER A 26 5.01 15.51 -6.20
C SER A 26 4.80 17.02 -6.21
N VAL A 27 4.46 17.61 -7.36
CA VAL A 27 4.23 19.06 -7.50
C VAL A 27 2.98 19.50 -6.74
N THR A 28 1.87 18.77 -6.87
CA THR A 28 0.61 19.15 -6.22
C THR A 28 0.62 18.98 -4.69
N THR A 29 1.52 18.14 -4.17
CA THR A 29 1.66 17.88 -2.73
C THR A 29 2.83 18.60 -2.06
N ILE A 30 3.41 19.62 -2.70
CA ILE A 30 4.40 20.49 -2.06
C ILE A 30 3.74 21.19 -0.88
N ARG A 31 4.30 20.94 0.31
CA ARG A 31 3.92 21.54 1.58
C ARG A 31 5.19 21.90 2.36
N GLU A 32 5.09 22.82 3.30
CA GLU A 32 6.17 23.03 4.26
C GLU A 32 6.30 21.77 5.12
N GLN A 33 7.49 21.18 5.08
CA GLN A 33 7.84 20.04 5.93
C GLN A 33 8.55 20.54 7.17
N GLN A 34 8.20 19.93 8.27
CA GLN A 34 8.92 20.13 9.51
C GLN A 34 10.26 19.38 9.40
N PRO A 35 11.37 19.98 9.85
CA PRO A 35 12.66 19.30 9.91
C PRO A 35 12.55 18.10 10.85
N THR A 36 13.22 17.00 10.50
CA THR A 36 13.34 15.86 11.43
C THR A 36 14.05 16.31 12.71
N PRO A 37 13.78 15.70 13.88
CA PRO A 37 14.45 16.06 15.13
C PRO A 37 15.99 16.18 15.02
N GLU A 38 16.64 15.25 14.31
CA GLU A 38 18.08 15.27 14.08
C GLU A 38 18.54 16.49 13.25
N GLN A 39 17.80 16.81 12.18
CA GLN A 39 18.06 17.99 11.34
C GLN A 39 17.83 19.28 12.12
N ALA A 40 16.83 19.30 12.99
CA ALA A 40 16.55 20.43 13.87
C ALA A 40 17.71 20.68 14.84
N VAL A 41 18.25 19.63 15.46
CA VAL A 41 19.45 19.73 16.30
C VAL A 41 20.67 20.21 15.50
N GLN A 42 20.87 19.71 14.27
CA GLN A 42 21.93 20.20 13.38
C GLN A 42 21.71 21.64 12.90
N GLU A 43 20.48 22.08 12.69
CA GLU A 43 20.23 23.46 12.24
C GLU A 43 20.50 24.46 13.36
N VAL A 44 20.14 24.09 14.60
CA VAL A 44 20.36 24.93 15.78
C VAL A 44 21.82 24.88 16.26
N TRP A 45 22.47 23.71 16.20
CA TRP A 45 23.80 23.48 16.79
C TRP A 45 24.86 22.90 15.84
N GLY A 46 24.62 22.78 14.53
CA GLY A 46 25.44 22.03 13.55
C GLY A 46 26.89 22.47 13.30
N GLY A 47 27.45 23.32 14.16
CA GLY A 47 28.88 23.60 14.25
C GLY A 47 29.39 23.86 15.67
N GLN A 48 28.54 23.74 16.70
CA GLN A 48 28.85 24.05 18.10
C GLN A 48 28.33 22.94 19.03
N ARG A 49 29.00 22.71 20.16
CA ARG A 49 28.45 21.79 21.18
C ARG A 49 27.16 22.37 21.75
N ALA A 50 26.20 21.51 22.06
CA ALA A 50 24.99 21.92 22.77
C ALA A 50 25.35 22.76 24.01
N PRO A 51 24.65 23.87 24.26
CA PRO A 51 25.01 24.80 25.31
C PRO A 51 24.93 24.10 26.68
N MET A 52 26.04 24.15 27.43
CA MET A 52 26.14 23.53 28.75
C MET A 52 25.49 24.39 29.84
N GLU A 53 25.57 25.71 29.70
CA GLU A 53 24.95 26.65 30.65
C GLU A 53 23.43 26.61 30.57
N TRP A 54 22.77 26.96 31.67
CA TRP A 54 21.31 27.08 31.74
C TRP A 54 20.85 28.29 30.92
N GLY A 55 19.81 28.11 30.11
CA GLY A 55 19.27 29.19 29.29
C GLY A 55 18.55 28.72 28.03
N THR A 56 18.91 27.58 27.45
CA THR A 56 18.23 27.03 26.26
C THR A 56 17.25 25.92 26.64
N VAL A 57 16.01 26.03 26.18
CA VAL A 57 14.90 25.14 26.53
C VAL A 57 14.09 24.78 25.28
N VAL A 58 13.69 23.51 25.17
CA VAL A 58 12.76 23.05 24.12
C VAL A 58 11.34 23.09 24.63
N VAL A 59 10.44 23.68 23.84
CA VAL A 59 9.03 23.87 24.19
C VAL A 59 8.13 23.23 23.14
N GLY A 60 7.19 22.40 23.57
CA GLY A 60 6.29 21.67 22.66
C GLY A 60 4.93 21.34 23.27
N SER A 61 4.04 20.80 22.45
CA SER A 61 2.79 20.18 22.88
C SER A 61 3.04 18.75 23.39
N LYS A 62 2.01 18.08 23.93
CA LYS A 62 2.06 16.64 24.27
C LYS A 62 1.73 15.74 23.06
N SER A 63 2.06 16.20 21.84
CA SER A 63 1.92 15.37 20.64
C SER A 63 3.13 14.43 20.54
N PRO A 64 2.97 13.22 19.97
CA PRO A 64 4.10 12.31 19.74
C PRO A 64 5.24 12.96 18.93
N GLU A 65 4.89 13.83 17.97
CA GLU A 65 5.86 14.54 17.13
C GLU A 65 6.73 15.53 17.94
N ASP A 66 6.12 16.25 18.89
CA ASP A 66 6.85 17.19 19.76
C ASP A 66 7.63 16.47 20.87
N GLU A 67 7.15 15.30 21.31
CA GLU A 67 7.87 14.40 22.23
C GLU A 67 9.16 13.87 21.57
N ASP A 68 9.06 13.27 20.38
CA ASP A 68 10.22 12.80 19.60
C ASP A 68 11.21 13.94 19.32
N PHE A 69 10.68 15.12 18.96
CA PHE A 69 11.50 16.31 18.77
C PHE A 69 12.27 16.69 20.03
N ALA A 70 11.60 16.76 21.18
CA ALA A 70 12.24 17.15 22.43
C ALA A 70 13.23 16.09 22.97
N GLU A 71 12.96 14.81 22.75
CA GLU A 71 13.86 13.72 23.13
C GLU A 71 15.20 13.78 22.39
N GLU A 72 15.20 14.18 21.12
CA GLU A 72 16.44 14.32 20.34
C GLU A 72 17.33 15.45 20.88
N PHE A 73 16.75 16.60 21.21
CA PHE A 73 17.48 17.70 21.86
C PHE A 73 17.99 17.29 23.26
N ALA A 74 17.18 16.55 24.03
CA ALA A 74 17.61 15.99 25.32
C ALA A 74 18.77 15.01 25.17
N SER A 75 18.77 14.19 24.11
CA SER A 75 19.85 13.25 23.79
C SER A 75 21.14 13.96 23.39
N ALA A 76 21.04 15.04 22.61
CA ALA A 76 22.16 15.91 22.30
C ALA A 76 22.77 16.57 23.56
N TRP A 77 21.96 17.00 24.53
CA TRP A 77 22.47 17.49 25.82
C TRP A 77 23.10 16.40 26.69
N LYS A 78 22.56 15.17 26.67
CA LYS A 78 23.18 14.01 27.34
C LYS A 78 24.57 13.72 26.77
N LEU A 79 24.71 13.74 25.45
CA LEU A 79 26.01 13.58 24.77
C LEU A 79 27.00 14.70 25.12
N ALA A 80 26.50 15.90 25.38
CA ALA A 80 27.29 17.03 25.86
C ALA A 80 27.57 17.03 27.38
N ALA A 81 27.16 15.98 28.11
CA ALA A 81 27.34 15.83 29.55
C ALA A 81 26.72 16.96 30.41
N VAL A 82 25.59 17.52 29.96
CA VAL A 82 24.84 18.53 30.72
C VAL A 82 24.11 17.90 31.90
N SER A 83 24.20 18.53 33.07
CA SER A 83 23.44 18.13 34.26
C SER A 83 21.93 18.35 34.03
N ASP A 84 21.13 17.32 34.28
CA ASP A 84 19.65 17.33 34.23
C ASP A 84 19.01 17.82 32.91
N PRO A 85 19.25 17.12 31.77
CA PRO A 85 18.70 17.51 30.46
C PRO A 85 17.17 17.50 30.41
N GLY A 86 16.51 16.72 31.26
CA GLY A 86 15.04 16.67 31.34
C GLY A 86 14.39 17.96 31.85
N GLN A 87 15.11 18.81 32.60
CA GLN A 87 14.58 20.09 33.07
C GLN A 87 14.49 21.14 31.95
N ARG A 88 15.19 20.91 30.84
CA ARG A 88 15.22 21.77 29.65
C ARG A 88 14.17 21.40 28.60
N VAL A 89 13.30 20.42 28.89
CA VAL A 89 12.20 19.99 28.02
C VAL A 89 10.88 20.35 28.66
N TRP A 90 10.14 21.28 28.06
CA TRP A 90 8.83 21.71 28.54
C TRP A 90 7.74 21.34 27.53
N LEU A 91 7.06 20.22 27.78
CA LEU A 91 5.92 19.76 27.00
C LEU A 91 4.63 19.99 27.79
N GLY A 92 3.62 20.57 27.15
CA GLY A 92 2.38 20.91 27.84
C GLY A 92 1.39 21.73 27.03
N THR A 93 0.44 22.34 27.73
CA THR A 93 -0.48 23.32 27.14
C THR A 93 0.14 24.72 27.12
N PRO A 94 -0.33 25.65 26.25
CA PRO A 94 0.16 27.02 26.23
C PRO A 94 0.11 27.72 27.60
N GLN A 95 -0.86 27.38 28.45
CA GLN A 95 -1.00 27.94 29.80
C GLN A 95 0.07 27.43 30.76
N GLU A 96 0.37 26.13 30.72
CA GLU A 96 1.43 25.51 31.53
C GLU A 96 2.80 26.05 31.16
N ILE A 97 3.08 26.19 29.86
CA ILE A 97 4.33 26.75 29.35
C ILE A 97 4.46 28.21 29.75
N ARG A 98 3.39 29.01 29.62
CA ARG A 98 3.38 30.40 30.07
C ARG A 98 3.76 30.53 31.54
N LYS A 99 3.22 29.65 32.39
CA LYS A 99 3.54 29.63 33.83
C LYS A 99 5.03 29.34 34.07
N LYS A 100 5.59 28.33 33.40
CA LYS A 100 7.03 28.00 33.49
C LYS A 100 7.94 29.14 33.04
N ILE A 101 7.57 29.86 31.98
CA ILE A 101 8.32 31.05 31.52
C ILE A 101 8.34 32.12 32.63
N LEU A 102 7.20 32.39 33.27
CA LEU A 102 7.10 33.38 34.35
C LEU A 102 7.86 32.97 35.62
N GLU A 103 7.95 31.68 35.92
CA GLU A 103 8.73 31.15 37.06
C GLU A 103 10.25 31.41 36.89
N GLN A 104 10.71 31.66 35.67
CA GLN A 104 12.11 31.96 35.33
C GLN A 104 12.36 33.47 35.10
N ALA A 105 11.57 34.32 35.76
CA ALA A 105 11.67 35.78 35.63
C ALA A 105 13.09 36.29 35.96
N GLY A 106 13.61 37.18 35.11
CA GLY A 106 14.94 37.80 35.29
C GLY A 106 16.11 37.01 34.70
N GLN A 107 15.89 35.79 34.18
CA GLN A 107 16.90 35.04 33.42
C GLN A 107 16.72 35.26 31.90
N SER A 108 17.83 35.19 31.16
CA SER A 108 17.80 35.17 29.69
C SER A 108 17.54 33.73 29.21
N ILE A 109 16.48 33.52 28.44
CA ILE A 109 16.05 32.19 28.00
C ILE A 109 15.91 32.15 26.48
N GLU A 110 16.47 31.14 25.84
CA GLU A 110 16.23 30.78 24.46
C GLU A 110 15.23 29.62 24.38
N LEU A 111 14.08 29.88 23.76
CA LEU A 111 13.04 28.90 23.53
C LEU A 111 13.16 28.34 22.11
N ILE A 112 13.52 27.05 22.03
CA ILE A 112 13.46 26.27 20.79
C ILE A 112 12.05 25.70 20.70
N VAL A 113 11.27 26.18 19.73
CA VAL A 113 9.85 25.82 19.63
C VAL A 113 9.68 24.59 18.75
N ALA A 114 9.12 23.54 19.33
CA ALA A 114 8.74 22.32 18.64
C ALA A 114 7.61 22.59 17.64
N PRO A 115 7.50 21.80 16.57
CA PRO A 115 6.63 22.13 15.45
C PRO A 115 5.14 22.26 15.80
N GLY A 116 4.62 21.46 16.72
CA GLY A 116 3.23 21.51 17.19
C GLY A 116 2.90 22.75 18.03
N ALA A 117 3.92 23.43 18.56
CA ALA A 117 3.78 24.64 19.36
C ALA A 117 4.03 25.94 18.56
N ARG A 118 4.53 25.84 17.32
CA ARG A 118 4.93 26.99 16.48
C ARG A 118 3.83 28.05 16.29
N ASN A 119 2.59 27.60 16.13
CA ASN A 119 1.43 28.48 15.86
C ASN A 119 0.66 28.85 17.13
N TRP A 120 1.23 28.65 18.31
CA TRP A 120 0.57 29.08 19.54
C TRP A 120 0.56 30.59 19.64
N VAL A 121 -0.62 31.14 19.94
CA VAL A 121 -0.82 32.55 20.29
C VAL A 121 0.12 32.99 21.42
N LEU A 122 0.61 32.07 22.26
CA LEU A 122 1.60 32.36 23.30
C LEU A 122 2.86 33.05 22.77
N PHE A 123 3.34 32.65 21.59
CA PHE A 123 4.60 33.12 21.02
C PHE A 123 4.44 34.36 20.14
N GLU A 124 3.21 34.73 19.78
CA GLU A 124 2.91 36.00 19.13
C GLU A 124 3.14 37.16 20.10
N ASP A 125 3.80 38.23 19.64
CA ASP A 125 4.07 39.44 20.43
C ASP A 125 4.71 39.18 21.79
N ILE A 126 5.67 38.25 21.86
CA ILE A 126 6.27 37.78 23.12
C ILE A 126 6.79 38.93 24.01
N GLY A 127 7.35 39.98 23.41
CA GLY A 127 7.87 41.14 24.14
C GLY A 127 6.78 41.95 24.86
N SER A 128 5.54 41.93 24.37
CA SER A 128 4.39 42.55 25.04
C SER A 128 3.82 41.67 26.16
N LYS A 129 3.84 40.34 25.96
CA LYS A 129 3.28 39.35 26.89
C LYS A 129 4.18 39.05 28.08
N PHE A 130 5.48 39.28 27.95
CA PHE A 130 6.50 39.07 28.98
C PHE A 130 7.41 40.31 29.13
N PRO A 131 6.88 41.43 29.67
CA PRO A 131 7.66 42.67 29.82
C PRO A 131 8.81 42.46 30.82
N GLY A 132 10.03 42.87 30.42
CA GLY A 132 11.22 42.80 31.27
C GLY A 132 11.98 41.46 31.25
N GLN A 133 11.50 40.46 30.50
CA GLN A 133 12.16 39.16 30.34
C GLN A 133 12.89 39.09 28.98
N GLN A 134 14.15 38.65 28.97
CA GLN A 134 14.91 38.45 27.74
C GLN A 134 14.64 37.05 27.18
N ILE A 135 13.72 36.97 26.22
CA ILE A 135 13.35 35.70 25.57
C ILE A 135 13.78 35.73 24.10
N LYS A 136 14.67 34.82 23.72
CA LYS A 136 15.02 34.57 22.31
C LYS A 136 14.18 33.40 21.80
N LEU A 137 13.51 33.58 20.67
CA LEU A 137 12.63 32.58 20.08
C LEU A 137 13.30 31.99 18.85
N THR A 138 13.65 30.70 18.91
CA THR A 138 14.26 29.96 17.81
C THR A 138 13.23 29.02 17.23
N VAL A 139 12.65 29.41 16.09
CA VAL A 139 11.72 28.60 15.31
C VAL A 139 12.48 28.04 14.13
N ILE A 140 12.56 26.71 14.07
CA ILE A 140 13.33 26.03 13.03
C ILE A 140 12.52 26.06 11.72
N GLY A 141 13.17 26.49 10.64
CA GLY A 141 12.52 26.69 9.35
C GLY A 141 12.13 25.36 8.71
N GLY A 142 10.90 25.25 8.24
CA GLY A 142 10.47 24.08 7.47
C GLY A 142 10.96 24.14 6.02
N SER A 143 11.51 23.05 5.49
CA SER A 143 11.83 22.95 4.06
C SER A 143 10.58 22.61 3.25
N ARG A 144 10.36 23.26 2.11
CA ARG A 144 9.24 22.91 1.21
C ARG A 144 9.56 21.63 0.47
N TRP A 145 8.87 20.55 0.81
CA TRP A 145 9.10 19.24 0.18
C TRP A 145 7.78 18.50 -0.09
N PRO A 146 7.68 17.73 -1.20
CA PRO A 146 6.47 16.97 -1.51
C PRO A 146 6.10 15.93 -0.44
N ASN A 147 4.85 15.96 0.04
CA ASN A 147 4.35 14.88 0.89
C ASN A 147 4.38 13.52 0.18
N PHE A 148 4.15 13.52 -1.14
CA PHE A 148 4.15 12.30 -1.95
C PHE A 148 5.50 11.56 -1.93
N LEU A 149 6.62 12.29 -2.00
CA LEU A 149 7.97 11.70 -2.02
C LEU A 149 8.52 11.37 -0.64
N LYS A 150 7.75 11.58 0.44
CA LYS A 150 8.18 11.14 1.78
C LYS A 150 8.39 9.63 1.76
N ARG A 151 9.51 9.18 2.36
CA ARG A 151 9.83 7.75 2.49
C ARG A 151 8.65 6.95 3.06
N GLN A 152 8.02 7.44 4.12
CA GLN A 152 6.85 6.79 4.72
C GLN A 152 5.67 6.70 3.74
N ASN A 153 5.44 7.75 2.95
CA ASN A 153 4.38 7.73 1.95
C ASN A 153 4.68 6.73 0.83
N LEU A 154 5.92 6.68 0.32
CA LEU A 154 6.33 5.70 -0.69
C LEU A 154 6.20 4.27 -0.17
N ILE A 155 6.57 4.02 1.09
CA ILE A 155 6.33 2.72 1.75
C ILE A 155 4.83 2.42 1.83
N ASN A 156 3.99 3.40 2.17
CA ASN A 156 2.54 3.24 2.22
C ASN A 156 1.95 2.93 0.83
N VAL A 157 2.45 3.56 -0.24
CA VAL A 157 2.09 3.23 -1.64
C VAL A 157 2.42 1.77 -1.94
N LEU A 158 3.63 1.33 -1.61
CA LEU A 158 4.05 -0.05 -1.79
C LEU A 158 3.25 -1.03 -0.92
N ASN A 159 2.79 -0.64 0.26
CA ASN A 159 2.02 -1.54 1.11
C ASN A 159 0.56 -1.70 0.63
N ARG A 160 -0.01 -0.66 -0.01
CA ARG A 160 -1.37 -0.68 -0.58
C ARG A 160 -1.48 -1.51 -1.85
N ILE A 161 -0.43 -1.54 -2.66
CA ILE A 161 -0.44 -2.31 -3.91
C ILE A 161 -0.34 -3.82 -3.69
N VAL A 162 0.05 -4.29 -2.50
CA VAL A 162 0.39 -5.71 -2.28
C VAL A 162 -0.76 -6.62 -2.68
N GLU A 163 -1.97 -6.38 -2.19
CA GLU A 163 -3.12 -7.21 -2.51
C GLU A 163 -3.46 -7.12 -4.01
N ILE A 164 -3.58 -5.90 -4.53
CA ILE A 164 -3.91 -5.67 -5.95
C ILE A 164 -2.87 -6.33 -6.85
N GLY A 165 -1.59 -6.23 -6.53
CA GLY A 165 -0.49 -6.78 -7.29
C GLY A 165 -0.48 -8.31 -7.30
N ILE A 166 -0.69 -8.95 -6.14
CA ILE A 166 -0.81 -10.41 -6.04
C ILE A 166 -1.98 -10.91 -6.91
N LEU A 167 -3.15 -10.27 -6.81
CA LEU A 167 -4.31 -10.62 -7.62
C LEU A 167 -4.07 -10.34 -9.12
N ALA A 168 -3.39 -9.24 -9.45
CA ALA A 168 -3.10 -8.86 -10.82
C ALA A 168 -2.23 -9.89 -11.55
N VAL A 169 -1.33 -10.59 -10.85
CA VAL A 169 -0.58 -11.71 -11.43
C VAL A 169 -1.52 -12.82 -11.90
N GLY A 170 -2.47 -13.24 -11.05
CA GLY A 170 -3.46 -14.27 -11.40
C GLY A 170 -4.39 -13.81 -12.52
N MET A 171 -4.90 -12.60 -12.41
CA MET A 171 -5.75 -11.99 -13.42
C MET A 171 -5.04 -11.84 -14.77
N THR A 172 -3.72 -11.58 -14.78
CA THR A 172 -2.93 -11.52 -16.03
C THR A 172 -2.95 -12.88 -16.75
N LEU A 173 -2.82 -14.00 -16.02
CA LEU A 173 -2.89 -15.33 -16.62
C LEU A 173 -4.26 -15.57 -17.26
N VAL A 174 -5.33 -15.20 -16.56
CA VAL A 174 -6.71 -15.35 -17.04
C VAL A 174 -6.95 -14.48 -18.28
N ILE A 175 -6.62 -13.19 -18.22
CA ILE A 175 -6.79 -12.26 -19.35
C ILE A 175 -5.98 -12.73 -20.56
N LEU A 176 -4.74 -13.22 -20.36
CA LEU A 176 -3.93 -13.72 -21.46
C LEU A 176 -4.55 -14.92 -22.17
N THR A 177 -5.40 -15.72 -21.51
CA THR A 177 -6.18 -16.79 -22.17
C THR A 177 -7.45 -16.29 -22.86
N GLY A 178 -7.75 -14.98 -22.81
CA GLY A 178 -8.98 -14.38 -23.36
C GLY A 178 -10.16 -14.38 -22.38
N GLY A 179 -9.91 -14.67 -21.11
CA GLY A 179 -10.94 -14.73 -20.06
C GLY A 179 -10.97 -13.50 -19.15
N ILE A 180 -12.00 -13.41 -18.31
CA ILE A 180 -12.09 -12.44 -17.21
C ILE A 180 -12.54 -13.22 -15.96
N ASP A 181 -11.89 -12.96 -14.82
CA ASP A 181 -12.25 -13.49 -13.52
C ASP A 181 -12.72 -12.36 -12.59
N LEU A 182 -14.04 -12.26 -12.42
CA LEU A 182 -14.64 -11.30 -11.50
C LEU A 182 -14.67 -11.78 -10.04
N SER A 183 -14.41 -13.06 -9.80
CA SER A 183 -14.57 -13.64 -8.46
C SER A 183 -13.47 -13.26 -7.49
N VAL A 184 -12.32 -12.75 -7.99
CA VAL A 184 -11.12 -12.50 -7.18
C VAL A 184 -11.35 -11.60 -5.96
N GLY A 185 -12.24 -10.60 -6.06
CA GLY A 185 -12.62 -9.76 -4.93
C GLY A 185 -13.34 -10.54 -3.83
N SER A 186 -14.35 -11.33 -4.20
CA SER A 186 -15.08 -12.18 -3.25
C SER A 186 -14.25 -13.35 -2.71
N LEU A 187 -13.25 -13.82 -3.46
CA LEU A 187 -12.31 -14.83 -2.97
C LEU A 187 -11.35 -14.28 -1.91
N ILE A 188 -10.98 -13.00 -1.96
CA ILE A 188 -10.29 -12.33 -0.83
C ILE A 188 -11.16 -12.45 0.43
N ALA A 189 -12.44 -12.06 0.34
CA ALA A 189 -13.37 -12.14 1.46
C ALA A 189 -13.47 -13.57 2.02
N LEU A 190 -13.69 -14.55 1.14
CA LEU A 190 -13.83 -15.95 1.54
C LEU A 190 -12.56 -16.48 2.22
N SER A 191 -11.39 -16.23 1.64
CA SER A 191 -10.11 -16.62 2.25
C SER A 191 -9.88 -15.94 3.59
N SER A 192 -10.22 -14.65 3.68
CA SER A 192 -10.09 -13.85 4.91
C SER A 192 -10.87 -14.48 6.06
N VAL A 193 -12.13 -14.85 5.80
CA VAL A 193 -13.08 -15.44 6.76
C VAL A 193 -12.69 -16.87 7.11
N VAL A 194 -12.39 -17.72 6.12
CA VAL A 194 -11.98 -19.12 6.35
C VAL A 194 -10.72 -19.17 7.20
N THR A 195 -9.73 -18.32 6.90
CA THR A 195 -8.48 -18.27 7.64
C THR A 195 -8.70 -17.86 9.10
N THR A 196 -9.41 -16.75 9.34
CA THR A 196 -9.56 -16.24 10.71
C THR A 196 -10.52 -17.05 11.56
N ILE A 197 -11.57 -17.64 10.97
CA ILE A 197 -12.45 -18.58 11.68
C ILE A 197 -11.71 -19.84 12.08
N MET A 198 -10.89 -20.39 11.20
CA MET A 198 -10.11 -21.59 11.55
C MET A 198 -9.12 -21.27 12.69
N ILE A 199 -8.48 -20.09 12.67
CA ILE A 199 -7.64 -19.62 13.78
C ILE A 199 -8.45 -19.52 15.08
N ARG A 200 -9.56 -18.77 15.06
CA ARG A 200 -10.38 -18.46 16.25
C ARG A 200 -11.08 -19.69 16.81
N ASP A 201 -11.87 -20.36 15.99
CA ASP A 201 -12.85 -21.37 16.42
C ASP A 201 -12.25 -22.78 16.47
N THR A 202 -11.25 -23.08 15.64
CA THR A 202 -10.62 -24.42 15.60
C THR A 202 -9.35 -24.50 16.45
N PHE A 203 -8.53 -23.43 16.46
CA PHE A 203 -7.21 -23.44 17.10
C PHE A 203 -7.08 -22.55 18.34
N GLY A 204 -8.18 -21.98 18.82
CA GLY A 204 -8.22 -21.22 20.08
C GLY A 204 -7.83 -19.74 19.94
N GLY A 205 -7.80 -19.20 18.73
CA GLY A 205 -7.59 -17.77 18.47
C GLY A 205 -6.20 -17.29 18.83
N GLY A 206 -6.11 -16.37 19.81
CA GLY A 206 -4.87 -15.70 20.18
C GLY A 206 -3.76 -16.61 20.71
N ILE A 207 -4.09 -17.86 21.09
CA ILE A 207 -3.12 -18.88 21.53
C ILE A 207 -2.72 -19.88 20.44
N ALA A 208 -3.31 -19.80 19.24
CA ALA A 208 -2.97 -20.68 18.13
C ALA A 208 -1.46 -20.60 17.85
N ASN A 209 -0.80 -21.72 17.57
CA ASN A 209 0.64 -21.74 17.32
C ASN A 209 0.97 -21.41 15.83
N PRO A 210 2.24 -21.12 15.48
CA PRO A 210 2.61 -20.77 14.11
C PRO A 210 2.23 -21.80 13.05
N ALA A 211 2.28 -23.10 13.37
CA ALA A 211 1.92 -24.16 12.43
C ALA A 211 0.40 -24.19 12.15
N GLN A 212 -0.41 -23.95 13.18
CA GLN A 212 -1.88 -23.84 13.07
C GLN A 212 -2.26 -22.62 12.23
N VAL A 213 -1.62 -21.48 12.45
CA VAL A 213 -1.83 -20.28 11.64
C VAL A 213 -1.45 -20.51 10.18
N PHE A 214 -0.32 -21.17 9.92
CA PHE A 214 0.08 -21.52 8.55
C PHE A 214 -0.95 -22.44 7.89
N LEU A 215 -1.44 -23.45 8.61
CA LEU A 215 -2.48 -24.35 8.13
C LEU A 215 -3.79 -23.61 7.82
N SER A 216 -4.21 -22.66 8.68
CA SER A 216 -5.40 -21.84 8.45
C SER A 216 -5.27 -20.95 7.21
N GLY A 217 -4.11 -20.31 7.02
CA GLY A 217 -3.85 -19.53 5.81
C GLY A 217 -3.85 -20.41 4.56
N PHE A 218 -3.24 -21.59 4.64
CA PHE A 218 -3.25 -22.56 3.54
C PHE A 218 -4.66 -23.04 3.21
N ALA A 219 -5.51 -23.28 4.22
CA ALA A 219 -6.91 -23.66 4.01
C ALA A 219 -7.68 -22.56 3.25
N GLY A 220 -7.54 -21.29 3.66
CA GLY A 220 -8.15 -20.17 2.94
C GLY A 220 -7.70 -20.06 1.48
N ILE A 221 -6.39 -20.22 1.24
CA ILE A 221 -5.80 -20.27 -0.11
C ILE A 221 -6.36 -21.43 -0.93
N ALA A 222 -6.39 -22.64 -0.35
CA ALA A 222 -6.82 -23.85 -1.03
C ALA A 222 -8.31 -23.78 -1.43
N VAL A 223 -9.19 -23.29 -0.54
CA VAL A 223 -10.61 -23.08 -0.84
C VAL A 223 -10.78 -22.15 -2.04
N CYS A 224 -10.03 -21.05 -2.08
CA CYS A 224 -10.13 -20.11 -3.20
C CYS A 224 -9.55 -20.68 -4.50
N GLY A 225 -8.47 -21.45 -4.42
CA GLY A 225 -7.95 -22.20 -5.55
C GLY A 225 -8.96 -23.19 -6.13
N LEU A 226 -9.71 -23.88 -5.27
CA LEU A 226 -10.80 -24.77 -5.69
C LEU A 226 -11.93 -24.00 -6.36
N CYS A 227 -12.37 -22.88 -5.80
CA CYS A 227 -13.38 -22.01 -6.43
C CYS A 227 -12.95 -21.50 -7.82
N GLY A 228 -11.69 -21.09 -7.94
CA GLY A 228 -11.09 -20.70 -9.22
C GLY A 228 -11.08 -21.87 -10.20
N LEU A 229 -10.63 -23.05 -9.77
CA LEU A 229 -10.59 -24.25 -10.61
C LEU A 229 -11.99 -24.67 -11.06
N ILE A 230 -12.99 -24.63 -10.18
CA ILE A 230 -14.40 -24.90 -10.52
C ILE A 230 -14.87 -23.93 -11.61
N SER A 231 -14.56 -22.64 -11.48
CA SER A 231 -14.89 -21.63 -12.49
C SER A 231 -14.24 -21.98 -13.83
N GLY A 232 -12.94 -22.31 -13.81
CA GLY A 232 -12.20 -22.76 -14.99
C GLY A 232 -12.80 -24.02 -15.64
N LEU A 233 -13.17 -25.01 -14.85
CA LEU A 233 -13.81 -26.25 -15.31
C LEU A 233 -15.20 -26.01 -15.92
N LEU A 234 -15.99 -25.10 -15.35
CA LEU A 234 -17.28 -24.68 -15.93
C LEU A 234 -17.08 -24.02 -17.30
N ILE A 235 -16.06 -23.19 -17.44
CA ILE A 235 -15.74 -22.50 -18.69
C ILE A 235 -15.33 -23.50 -19.77
N VAL A 236 -14.37 -24.38 -19.49
CA VAL A 236 -13.84 -25.29 -20.52
C VAL A 236 -14.70 -26.52 -20.75
N GLY A 237 -15.29 -27.09 -19.69
CA GLY A 237 -16.07 -28.32 -19.76
C GLY A 237 -17.50 -28.10 -20.25
N PHE A 238 -18.14 -27.03 -19.78
CA PHE A 238 -19.54 -26.72 -20.12
C PHE A 238 -19.68 -25.55 -21.10
N LYS A 239 -18.57 -24.97 -21.56
CA LYS A 239 -18.54 -23.82 -22.50
C LYS A 239 -19.33 -22.61 -21.97
N VAL A 240 -19.38 -22.45 -20.64
CA VAL A 240 -20.00 -21.27 -20.02
C VAL A 240 -19.12 -20.06 -20.30
N PRO A 241 -19.68 -18.92 -20.74
CA PRO A 241 -18.89 -17.70 -20.92
C PRO A 241 -18.14 -17.31 -19.63
N PRO A 242 -16.83 -16.98 -19.71
CA PRO A 242 -15.98 -16.66 -18.56
C PRO A 242 -16.56 -15.69 -17.54
N PHE A 243 -17.12 -14.58 -18.04
CA PHE A 243 -17.74 -13.56 -17.21
C PHE A 243 -18.91 -14.12 -16.39
N ILE A 244 -19.74 -15.00 -16.97
CA ILE A 244 -20.91 -15.57 -16.28
C ILE A 244 -20.48 -16.55 -15.19
N ALA A 245 -19.53 -17.44 -15.51
CA ALA A 245 -19.01 -18.42 -14.55
C ALA A 245 -18.40 -17.71 -13.33
N THR A 246 -17.58 -16.69 -13.57
CA THR A 246 -16.88 -15.98 -12.49
C THR A 246 -17.77 -15.00 -11.75
N LEU A 247 -18.78 -14.39 -12.39
CA LEU A 247 -19.82 -13.61 -11.71
C LEU A 247 -20.65 -14.50 -10.77
N GLY A 248 -21.03 -15.71 -11.22
CA GLY A 248 -21.70 -16.69 -10.37
C GLY A 248 -20.85 -17.09 -9.17
N MET A 249 -19.55 -17.34 -9.40
CA MET A 249 -18.61 -17.66 -8.32
C MET A 249 -18.37 -16.49 -7.37
N MET A 250 -18.37 -15.26 -7.87
CA MET A 250 -18.33 -14.05 -7.04
C MET A 250 -19.50 -14.03 -6.05
N MET A 251 -20.72 -14.28 -6.52
CA MET A 251 -21.92 -14.33 -5.67
C MET A 251 -21.85 -15.49 -4.65
N ILE A 252 -21.42 -16.68 -5.08
CA ILE A 252 -21.28 -17.85 -4.21
C ILE A 252 -20.23 -17.59 -3.12
N ALA A 253 -19.04 -17.13 -3.49
CA ALA A 253 -17.95 -16.86 -2.56
C ALA A 253 -18.33 -15.75 -1.57
N SER A 254 -18.91 -14.65 -2.06
CA SER A 254 -19.36 -13.55 -1.21
C SER A 254 -20.46 -14.00 -0.26
N GLY A 255 -21.51 -14.66 -0.75
CA GLY A 255 -22.61 -15.15 0.08
C GLY A 255 -22.12 -16.16 1.12
N THR A 256 -21.24 -17.06 0.73
CA THR A 256 -20.61 -18.03 1.64
C THR A 256 -19.78 -17.33 2.72
N ALA A 257 -18.98 -16.32 2.37
CA ALA A 257 -18.21 -15.54 3.34
C ALA A 257 -19.14 -14.87 4.38
N PHE A 258 -20.24 -14.26 3.94
CA PHE A 258 -21.24 -13.66 4.84
C PHE A 258 -21.95 -14.71 5.72
N MET A 259 -22.29 -15.87 5.17
CA MET A 259 -22.95 -16.94 5.92
C MET A 259 -22.05 -17.51 7.02
N ILE A 260 -20.77 -17.75 6.72
CA ILE A 260 -19.84 -18.31 7.69
C ILE A 260 -19.45 -17.25 8.74
N SER A 261 -19.32 -15.98 8.35
CA SER A 261 -18.98 -14.90 9.29
C SER A 261 -20.17 -14.34 10.07
N ASN A 262 -21.40 -14.73 9.73
CA ASN A 262 -22.65 -14.08 10.17
C ASN A 262 -22.68 -12.56 9.92
N GLY A 263 -21.93 -12.07 8.92
CA GLY A 263 -21.80 -10.64 8.60
C GLY A 263 -20.93 -9.82 9.56
N GLU A 264 -20.34 -10.46 10.57
CA GLU A 264 -19.43 -9.84 11.54
C GLU A 264 -17.97 -9.97 11.11
N SER A 265 -17.13 -9.07 11.61
CA SER A 265 -15.68 -9.16 11.48
C SER A 265 -15.13 -10.16 12.50
N ILE A 266 -14.30 -11.11 12.06
CA ILE A 266 -13.68 -12.13 12.92
C ILE A 266 -12.32 -11.63 13.40
N ASP A 267 -12.19 -11.37 14.68
CA ASP A 267 -10.96 -10.94 15.35
C ASP A 267 -10.24 -12.12 16.06
N GLN A 268 -9.41 -11.82 17.06
CA GLN A 268 -8.69 -12.81 17.88
C GLN A 268 -7.65 -13.66 17.13
N VAL A 269 -6.85 -13.01 16.30
CA VAL A 269 -5.69 -13.63 15.66
C VAL A 269 -4.40 -13.41 16.47
N PRO A 270 -3.48 -14.39 16.50
CA PRO A 270 -2.25 -14.26 17.28
C PRO A 270 -1.21 -13.35 16.60
N GLN A 271 -0.23 -12.86 17.35
CA GLN A 271 0.77 -11.89 16.85
C GLN A 271 1.57 -12.38 15.64
N HIS A 272 1.91 -13.67 15.58
CA HIS A 272 2.65 -14.22 14.44
C HIS A 272 1.81 -14.30 13.15
N PHE A 273 0.48 -14.27 13.23
CA PHE A 273 -0.34 -14.09 12.02
C PHE A 273 -0.18 -12.68 11.47
N VAL A 274 -0.18 -11.68 12.34
CA VAL A 274 -0.07 -10.25 11.99
C VAL A 274 1.32 -9.88 11.44
N TRP A 275 2.34 -10.69 11.76
CA TRP A 275 3.70 -10.51 11.26
C TRP A 275 3.77 -10.39 9.73
N LEU A 276 3.02 -11.22 8.99
CA LEU A 276 3.04 -11.20 7.52
C LEU A 276 2.63 -9.83 6.93
N GLY A 277 1.61 -9.19 7.50
CA GLY A 277 1.04 -7.94 6.99
C GLY A 277 1.55 -6.66 7.66
N ARG A 278 2.16 -6.73 8.85
CA ARG A 278 2.65 -5.54 9.60
C ARG A 278 4.16 -5.49 9.84
N SER A 279 4.87 -6.60 9.68
CA SER A 279 6.32 -6.61 9.90
C SER A 279 7.06 -5.93 8.74
N ASN A 280 8.19 -5.31 9.07
CA ASN A 280 9.10 -4.70 8.11
C ASN A 280 10.42 -5.46 8.07
N TRP A 281 10.93 -5.66 6.86
CA TRP A 281 12.26 -6.21 6.62
C TRP A 281 13.05 -5.25 5.72
N ALA A 282 14.25 -4.88 6.16
CA ALA A 282 15.08 -3.84 5.52
C ALA A 282 14.34 -2.49 5.29
N GLY A 283 13.40 -2.15 6.18
CA GLY A 283 12.60 -0.92 6.07
C GLY A 283 11.49 -0.96 5.02
N ILE A 284 11.15 -2.13 4.47
CA ILE A 284 10.04 -2.37 3.54
C ILE A 284 9.13 -3.45 4.14
N PRO A 285 7.79 -3.35 4.03
CA PRO A 285 6.88 -4.37 4.55
C PRO A 285 7.15 -5.75 3.95
N VAL A 286 7.10 -6.80 4.79
CA VAL A 286 7.31 -8.20 4.36
C VAL A 286 6.35 -8.61 3.23
N ALA A 287 5.11 -8.10 3.28
CA ALA A 287 4.10 -8.34 2.27
C ALA A 287 4.50 -7.85 0.85
N VAL A 288 5.31 -6.78 0.75
CA VAL A 288 5.85 -6.28 -0.53
C VAL A 288 6.87 -7.27 -1.10
N TRP A 289 7.74 -7.82 -0.25
CA TRP A 289 8.70 -8.84 -0.68
C TRP A 289 8.01 -10.10 -1.19
N LEU A 290 6.93 -10.53 -0.52
CA LEU A 290 6.09 -11.63 -0.99
C LEU A 290 5.50 -11.34 -2.37
N MET A 291 4.91 -10.15 -2.56
CA MET A 291 4.37 -9.74 -3.87
C MET A 291 5.45 -9.75 -4.95
N LEU A 292 6.62 -9.18 -4.68
CA LEU A 292 7.73 -9.17 -5.65
C LEU A 292 8.22 -10.58 -5.97
N ALA A 293 8.32 -11.47 -4.98
CA ALA A 293 8.67 -12.87 -5.20
C ALA A 293 7.65 -13.56 -6.13
N ILE A 294 6.35 -13.30 -5.94
CA ILE A 294 5.29 -13.83 -6.81
C ILE A 294 5.42 -13.29 -8.23
N PHE A 295 5.68 -11.99 -8.41
CA PHE A 295 5.94 -11.41 -9.74
C PHE A 295 7.15 -12.03 -10.42
N VAL A 296 8.24 -12.26 -9.69
CA VAL A 296 9.45 -12.92 -10.23
C VAL A 296 9.12 -14.35 -10.64
N LEU A 297 8.48 -15.14 -9.78
CA LEU A 297 8.08 -16.50 -10.09
C LEU A 297 7.15 -16.58 -11.30
N ALA A 298 6.14 -15.70 -11.36
CA ALA A 298 5.23 -15.62 -12.49
C ALA A 298 5.94 -15.17 -13.77
N HIS A 299 6.87 -14.21 -13.70
CA HIS A 299 7.67 -13.80 -14.84
C HIS A 299 8.54 -14.94 -15.37
N LEU A 300 9.22 -15.67 -14.48
CA LEU A 300 10.04 -16.83 -14.85
C LEU A 300 9.17 -17.94 -15.47
N MET A 301 8.02 -18.23 -14.87
CA MET A 301 7.04 -19.18 -15.41
C MET A 301 6.62 -18.76 -16.82
N MET A 302 6.21 -17.51 -17.01
CA MET A 302 5.71 -17.02 -18.29
C MET A 302 6.78 -16.98 -19.40
N LYS A 303 8.01 -16.61 -19.05
CA LYS A 303 9.11 -16.44 -20.01
C LYS A 303 9.81 -17.75 -20.36
N PHE A 304 10.04 -18.63 -19.38
CA PHE A 304 10.94 -19.76 -19.54
C PHE A 304 10.24 -21.14 -19.61
N THR A 305 8.95 -21.25 -19.30
CA THR A 305 8.25 -22.55 -19.30
C THR A 305 7.35 -22.76 -20.52
N THR A 306 7.02 -24.03 -20.80
CA THR A 306 6.01 -24.42 -21.79
C THR A 306 4.61 -23.94 -21.41
N TYR A 307 4.31 -23.86 -20.11
CA TYR A 307 3.03 -23.38 -19.59
C TYR A 307 2.78 -21.93 -20.02
N GLY A 308 3.75 -21.04 -19.83
CA GLY A 308 3.68 -19.65 -20.28
C GLY A 308 3.45 -19.50 -21.78
N ARG A 309 4.23 -20.21 -22.61
CA ARG A 309 4.04 -20.22 -24.07
C ARG A 309 2.64 -20.70 -24.48
N SER A 310 2.11 -21.68 -23.76
CA SER A 310 0.78 -22.21 -24.02
C SER A 310 -0.33 -21.20 -23.70
N ILE A 311 -0.20 -20.44 -22.61
CA ILE A 311 -1.13 -19.35 -22.28
C ILE A 311 -1.19 -18.31 -23.41
N TYR A 312 -0.04 -17.85 -23.89
CA TYR A 312 0.01 -16.90 -25.01
C TYR A 312 -0.57 -17.49 -26.31
N ALA A 313 -0.28 -18.76 -26.61
CA ALA A 313 -0.81 -19.43 -27.80
C ALA A 313 -2.34 -19.54 -27.76
N ILE A 314 -2.91 -19.90 -26.61
CA ILE A 314 -4.37 -19.99 -26.40
C ILE A 314 -5.03 -18.64 -26.65
N GLY A 315 -4.51 -17.57 -26.05
CA GLY A 315 -5.09 -16.24 -26.24
C GLY A 315 -4.92 -15.65 -27.64
N GLY A 316 -3.85 -16.03 -28.35
CA GLY A 316 -3.65 -15.60 -29.73
C GLY A 316 -4.63 -16.27 -30.69
N ASN A 317 -4.78 -17.59 -30.59
CA ASN A 317 -5.77 -18.36 -31.35
C ASN A 317 -5.99 -19.73 -30.70
N GLU A 318 -7.11 -19.88 -29.99
CA GLU A 318 -7.46 -21.12 -29.28
C GLU A 318 -7.52 -22.34 -30.22
N THR A 319 -8.11 -22.18 -31.41
CA THR A 319 -8.27 -23.26 -32.38
C THR A 319 -6.92 -23.73 -32.91
N ALA A 320 -6.02 -22.79 -33.25
CA ALA A 320 -4.68 -23.11 -33.70
C ALA A 320 -3.86 -23.77 -32.58
N ALA A 321 -3.95 -23.27 -31.35
CA ALA A 321 -3.28 -23.87 -30.20
C ALA A 321 -3.71 -25.34 -29.99
N ARG A 322 -5.02 -25.62 -30.12
CA ARG A 322 -5.57 -26.98 -30.02
C ARG A 322 -5.04 -27.90 -31.13
N LEU A 323 -4.98 -27.41 -32.37
CA LEU A 323 -4.40 -28.17 -33.51
C LEU A 323 -2.90 -28.42 -33.34
N CYS A 324 -2.18 -27.54 -32.64
CA CYS A 324 -0.76 -27.72 -32.30
C CYS A 324 -0.53 -28.61 -31.06
N GLY A 325 -1.56 -29.27 -30.54
CA GLY A 325 -1.44 -30.22 -29.42
C GLY A 325 -1.39 -29.57 -28.03
N VAL A 326 -1.70 -28.28 -27.90
CA VAL A 326 -1.82 -27.61 -26.60
C VAL A 326 -3.08 -28.10 -25.90
N ARG A 327 -2.96 -28.51 -24.64
CA ARG A 327 -4.08 -28.91 -23.78
C ARG A 327 -4.86 -27.68 -23.29
N VAL A 328 -5.55 -27.02 -24.21
CA VAL A 328 -6.27 -25.75 -23.96
C VAL A 328 -7.13 -25.84 -22.70
N ASP A 329 -7.98 -26.86 -22.60
CA ASP A 329 -8.95 -26.98 -21.52
C ASP A 329 -8.28 -27.04 -20.14
N TRP A 330 -7.20 -27.83 -20.02
CA TRP A 330 -6.45 -27.95 -18.77
C TRP A 330 -5.72 -26.65 -18.43
N ILE A 331 -5.11 -25.99 -19.41
CA ILE A 331 -4.32 -24.77 -19.17
C ILE A 331 -5.22 -23.62 -18.77
N THR A 332 -6.35 -23.44 -19.45
CA THR A 332 -7.36 -22.44 -19.10
C THR A 332 -7.94 -22.71 -17.72
N ALA A 333 -8.34 -23.96 -17.40
CA ALA A 333 -8.85 -24.28 -16.06
C ALA A 333 -7.84 -23.99 -14.93
N ASN A 334 -6.55 -24.31 -15.16
CA ASN A 334 -5.50 -23.99 -14.19
C ASN A 334 -5.22 -22.49 -14.08
N ALA A 335 -5.37 -21.71 -15.15
CA ALA A 335 -5.21 -20.25 -15.06
C ALA A 335 -6.20 -19.64 -14.05
N TYR A 336 -7.47 -20.09 -14.07
CA TYR A 336 -8.46 -19.71 -13.07
C TYR A 336 -8.17 -20.28 -11.68
N GLY A 337 -7.68 -21.52 -11.58
CA GLY A 337 -7.23 -22.09 -10.31
C GLY A 337 -6.10 -21.28 -9.66
N ILE A 338 -5.09 -20.88 -10.43
CA ILE A 338 -3.98 -20.03 -9.98
C ILE A 338 -4.49 -18.63 -9.60
N SER A 339 -5.41 -18.05 -10.38
CA SER A 339 -6.09 -16.81 -10.03
C SER A 339 -6.76 -16.90 -8.66
N GLY A 340 -7.52 -17.98 -8.42
CA GLY A 340 -8.15 -18.25 -7.13
C GLY A 340 -7.17 -18.45 -5.98
N LEU A 341 -6.06 -19.18 -6.20
CA LEU A 341 -5.01 -19.36 -5.19
C LEU A 341 -4.37 -18.02 -4.80
N LEU A 342 -4.08 -17.16 -5.78
CA LEU A 342 -3.49 -15.84 -5.54
C LEU A 342 -4.48 -14.87 -4.89
N ALA A 343 -5.77 -14.92 -5.27
CA ALA A 343 -6.82 -14.18 -4.57
C ALA A 343 -6.94 -14.64 -3.11
N GLY A 344 -6.86 -15.94 -2.86
CA GLY A 344 -6.83 -16.50 -1.51
C GLY A 344 -5.62 -16.03 -0.70
N LEU A 345 -4.43 -15.97 -1.32
CA LEU A 345 -3.23 -15.43 -0.68
C LEU A 345 -3.38 -13.94 -0.37
N GLY A 346 -3.96 -13.17 -1.28
CA GLY A 346 -4.31 -11.77 -1.05
C GLY A 346 -5.25 -11.59 0.14
N GLY A 347 -6.23 -12.48 0.31
CA GLY A 347 -7.10 -12.53 1.49
C GLY A 347 -6.35 -12.80 2.80
N VAL A 348 -5.42 -13.76 2.82
CA VAL A 348 -4.57 -14.02 3.99
C VAL A 348 -3.71 -12.82 4.35
N VAL A 349 -3.08 -12.18 3.36
CA VAL A 349 -2.25 -10.98 3.56
C VAL A 349 -3.10 -9.82 4.07
N MET A 350 -4.28 -9.59 3.49
CA MET A 350 -5.20 -8.54 3.91
C MET A 350 -5.67 -8.75 5.34
N SER A 351 -6.07 -9.98 5.70
CA SER A 351 -6.46 -10.33 7.08
C SER A 351 -5.31 -10.17 8.07
N SER A 352 -4.10 -10.58 7.67
CA SER A 352 -2.91 -10.42 8.50
C SER A 352 -2.62 -8.95 8.79
N ARG A 353 -2.72 -8.09 7.76
CA ARG A 353 -2.52 -6.64 7.89
C ARG A 353 -3.56 -6.00 8.80
N LEU A 354 -4.83 -6.35 8.64
CA LEU A 354 -5.93 -5.77 9.40
C LEU A 354 -6.17 -6.47 10.75
N ALA A 355 -5.49 -7.60 11.00
CA ALA A 355 -5.66 -8.46 12.17
C ALA A 355 -7.12 -8.94 12.39
N THR A 356 -7.89 -9.03 11.31
CA THR A 356 -9.28 -9.48 11.31
C THR A 356 -9.66 -10.00 9.93
N GLY A 357 -10.65 -10.88 9.84
CA GLY A 357 -11.23 -11.35 8.57
C GLY A 357 -12.67 -10.85 8.45
N ASP A 358 -13.06 -10.35 7.28
CA ASP A 358 -14.36 -9.69 7.08
C ASP A 358 -14.92 -10.04 5.70
N ALA A 359 -16.20 -10.41 5.66
CA ALA A 359 -16.90 -10.75 4.43
C ALA A 359 -17.06 -9.58 3.43
N LYS A 360 -16.80 -8.34 3.87
CA LYS A 360 -16.83 -7.12 3.04
C LYS A 360 -15.50 -6.83 2.35
N TYR A 361 -14.43 -7.54 2.70
CA TYR A 361 -13.12 -7.37 2.06
C TYR A 361 -13.19 -7.68 0.57
N GLY A 362 -12.32 -7.04 -0.21
CA GLY A 362 -12.27 -7.28 -1.66
C GLY A 362 -13.46 -6.71 -2.46
N SER A 363 -14.40 -5.99 -1.85
CA SER A 363 -15.55 -5.40 -2.57
C SER A 363 -15.09 -4.47 -3.70
N MET A 364 -15.43 -4.84 -4.95
CA MET A 364 -15.07 -4.11 -6.18
C MET A 364 -13.56 -4.03 -6.44
N VAL A 365 -12.74 -4.83 -5.75
CA VAL A 365 -11.28 -4.89 -5.97
C VAL A 365 -10.97 -5.54 -7.31
N GLU A 366 -11.82 -6.46 -7.79
CA GLU A 366 -11.71 -7.10 -9.10
C GLU A 366 -11.60 -6.08 -10.24
N LEU A 367 -12.35 -4.98 -10.18
CA LEU A 367 -12.28 -3.93 -11.20
C LEU A 367 -10.96 -3.17 -11.16
N GLN A 368 -10.41 -2.91 -9.97
CA GLN A 368 -9.10 -2.26 -9.82
C GLN A 368 -7.97 -3.17 -10.31
N VAL A 369 -8.08 -4.48 -10.06
CA VAL A 369 -7.13 -5.49 -10.54
C VAL A 369 -7.16 -5.56 -12.07
N ILE A 370 -8.35 -5.61 -12.67
CA ILE A 370 -8.49 -5.55 -14.14
C ILE A 370 -7.91 -4.25 -14.68
N ALA A 371 -8.20 -3.11 -14.05
CA ALA A 371 -7.63 -1.82 -14.42
C ALA A 371 -6.10 -1.85 -14.42
N ALA A 372 -5.49 -2.37 -13.35
CA ALA A 372 -4.05 -2.51 -13.23
C ALA A 372 -3.45 -3.35 -14.36
N VAL A 373 -4.05 -4.50 -14.68
CA VAL A 373 -3.55 -5.40 -15.73
C VAL A 373 -3.69 -4.79 -17.13
N VAL A 374 -4.83 -4.16 -17.42
CA VAL A 374 -5.13 -3.55 -18.74
C VAL A 374 -4.34 -2.26 -18.95
N VAL A 375 -4.26 -1.38 -17.94
CA VAL A 375 -3.39 -0.19 -17.97
C VAL A 375 -1.92 -0.61 -18.11
N GLY A 376 -1.54 -1.75 -17.52
CA GLY A 376 -0.24 -2.39 -17.71
C GLY A 376 0.05 -2.88 -19.15
N GLY A 377 -0.95 -2.83 -20.04
CA GLY A 377 -0.80 -3.15 -21.47
C GLY A 377 -1.14 -4.60 -21.83
N THR A 378 -1.80 -5.34 -20.96
CA THR A 378 -2.33 -6.68 -21.29
C THR A 378 -3.66 -6.53 -22.04
N SER A 379 -3.78 -7.19 -23.20
CA SER A 379 -4.96 -7.13 -24.06
C SER A 379 -6.10 -7.96 -23.49
N LEU A 380 -7.31 -7.38 -23.43
CA LEU A 380 -8.53 -8.08 -23.01
C LEU A 380 -8.95 -9.22 -23.96
N ARG A 381 -8.40 -9.26 -25.18
CA ARG A 381 -8.65 -10.35 -26.13
C ARG A 381 -7.77 -11.57 -25.89
N GLY A 382 -6.74 -11.44 -25.05
CA GLY A 382 -5.73 -12.47 -24.81
C GLY A 382 -4.53 -12.40 -25.73
N GLY A 383 -3.54 -13.25 -25.47
CA GLY A 383 -2.37 -13.45 -26.33
C GLY A 383 -1.30 -12.35 -26.29
N TYR A 384 -1.57 -11.19 -25.71
CA TYR A 384 -0.61 -10.08 -25.59
C TYR A 384 -0.61 -9.46 -24.20
N GLY A 385 0.57 -9.31 -23.61
CA GLY A 385 0.76 -8.72 -22.28
C GLY A 385 2.01 -9.25 -21.59
N THR A 386 2.46 -8.58 -20.52
CA THR A 386 3.66 -9.00 -19.77
C THR A 386 3.47 -8.80 -18.27
N MET A 387 4.06 -9.68 -17.46
CA MET A 387 4.05 -9.55 -16.00
C MET A 387 4.70 -8.23 -15.52
N PHE A 388 5.72 -7.75 -16.24
CA PHE A 388 6.33 -6.45 -15.94
C PHE A 388 5.35 -5.30 -16.21
N GLY A 389 4.63 -5.35 -17.34
CA GLY A 389 3.56 -4.40 -17.64
C GLY A 389 2.49 -4.37 -16.55
N THR A 390 2.03 -5.54 -16.10
CA THR A 390 1.09 -5.67 -14.97
C THR A 390 1.61 -5.03 -13.68
N LEU A 391 2.88 -5.23 -13.33
CA LEU A 391 3.49 -4.59 -12.14
C LEU A 391 3.47 -3.06 -12.27
N ILE A 392 3.84 -2.51 -13.43
CA ILE A 392 3.81 -1.07 -13.68
C ILE A 392 2.37 -0.55 -13.64
N GLY A 393 1.42 -1.27 -14.21
CA GLY A 393 0.00 -0.91 -14.17
C GLY A 393 -0.56 -0.88 -12.74
N ALA A 394 -0.22 -1.87 -11.91
CA ALA A 394 -0.58 -1.87 -10.50
C ALA A 394 0.05 -0.68 -9.75
N LEU A 395 1.30 -0.30 -10.07
CA LEU A 395 1.96 0.88 -9.51
C LEU A 395 1.27 2.18 -9.93
N ILE A 396 0.80 2.27 -11.16
CA ILE A 396 0.01 3.42 -11.63
C ILE A 396 -1.27 3.58 -10.80
N ILE A 397 -2.02 2.49 -10.60
CA ILE A 397 -3.23 2.51 -9.77
C ILE A 397 -2.91 2.93 -8.32
N ALA A 398 -1.85 2.38 -7.73
CA ALA A 398 -1.44 2.70 -6.36
C ALA A 398 -1.00 4.16 -6.18
N VAL A 399 -0.25 4.72 -7.15
CA VAL A 399 0.18 6.13 -7.15
C VAL A 399 -1.02 7.04 -7.27
N ILE A 400 -1.99 6.72 -8.14
CA ILE A 400 -3.22 7.50 -8.29
C ILE A 400 -4.03 7.49 -7.00
N GLU A 401 -4.24 6.31 -6.40
CA GLU A 401 -4.99 6.17 -5.15
C GLU A 401 -4.34 6.96 -4.00
N ASN A 402 -3.03 6.79 -3.82
CA ASN A 402 -2.29 7.48 -2.77
C ASN A 402 -2.25 8.99 -3.00
N GLY A 403 -2.01 9.43 -4.23
CA GLY A 403 -2.01 10.84 -4.59
C GLY A 403 -3.35 11.50 -4.32
N MET A 404 -4.46 10.85 -4.70
CA MET A 404 -5.81 11.32 -4.37
C MET A 404 -6.07 11.35 -2.86
N ASN A 405 -5.57 10.36 -2.11
CA ASN A 405 -5.68 10.33 -0.66
C ASN A 405 -4.93 11.51 0.00
N LEU A 406 -3.71 11.81 -0.45
CA LEU A 406 -2.94 12.98 0.02
C LEU A 406 -3.61 14.31 -0.32
N MET A 407 -4.37 14.36 -1.41
CA MET A 407 -5.20 15.51 -1.78
C MET A 407 -6.56 15.52 -1.08
N GLN A 408 -6.81 14.60 -0.14
CA GLN A 408 -8.06 14.45 0.61
C GLN A 408 -9.31 14.26 -0.27
N ILE A 409 -9.14 13.66 -1.45
CA ILE A 409 -10.25 13.31 -2.34
C ILE A 409 -10.98 12.10 -1.74
N GLY A 410 -12.29 12.24 -1.49
CA GLY A 410 -13.11 11.20 -0.87
C GLY A 410 -13.21 9.92 -1.72
N SER A 411 -13.35 8.77 -1.06
CA SER A 411 -13.31 7.44 -1.67
C SER A 411 -14.34 7.22 -2.79
N TYR A 412 -15.51 7.87 -2.72
CA TYR A 412 -16.52 7.78 -3.79
C TYR A 412 -16.07 8.46 -5.09
N ALA A 413 -15.39 9.62 -4.99
CA ALA A 413 -14.82 10.28 -6.16
C ALA A 413 -13.68 9.45 -6.78
N GLN A 414 -12.88 8.77 -5.93
CA GLN A 414 -11.84 7.85 -6.40
C GLN A 414 -12.43 6.71 -7.25
N LYS A 415 -13.60 6.17 -6.87
CA LYS A 415 -14.30 5.15 -7.67
C LYS A 415 -14.65 5.65 -9.08
N VAL A 416 -15.09 6.91 -9.21
CA VAL A 416 -15.37 7.53 -10.51
C VAL A 416 -14.10 7.61 -11.34
N VAL A 417 -12.99 8.06 -10.75
CA VAL A 417 -11.69 8.14 -11.42
C VAL A 417 -11.22 6.77 -11.91
N PHE A 418 -11.33 5.72 -11.09
CA PHE A 418 -10.99 4.36 -11.52
C PHE A 418 -11.87 3.86 -12.66
N GLY A 419 -13.17 4.15 -12.64
CA GLY A 419 -14.07 3.84 -13.74
C GLY A 419 -13.65 4.52 -15.06
N VAL A 420 -13.32 5.81 -15.00
CA VAL A 420 -12.82 6.56 -16.15
C VAL A 420 -11.49 5.98 -16.67
N ILE A 421 -10.56 5.63 -15.78
CA ILE A 421 -9.28 5.02 -16.16
C ILE A 421 -9.50 3.71 -16.91
N ILE A 422 -10.39 2.84 -16.44
CA ILE A 422 -10.72 1.58 -17.13
C ILE A 422 -11.27 1.86 -18.52
N LEU A 423 -12.25 2.77 -18.64
CA LEU A 423 -12.85 3.11 -19.93
C LEU A 423 -11.81 3.66 -20.91
N LEU A 424 -10.94 4.56 -20.45
CA LEU A 424 -9.86 5.11 -21.27
C LEU A 424 -8.84 4.04 -21.67
N ALA A 425 -8.45 3.15 -20.75
CA ALA A 425 -7.52 2.07 -21.04
C ALA A 425 -8.08 1.13 -22.13
N VAL A 426 -9.36 0.77 -22.03
CA VAL A 426 -10.04 -0.06 -23.03
C VAL A 426 -10.19 0.67 -24.37
N LEU A 427 -10.54 1.96 -24.36
CA LEU A 427 -10.67 2.76 -25.58
C LEU A 427 -9.32 2.87 -26.31
N ILE A 428 -8.24 3.11 -25.57
CA ILE A 428 -6.88 3.18 -26.12
C ILE A 428 -6.45 1.82 -26.67
N ASP A 429 -6.73 0.71 -25.96
CA ASP A 429 -6.45 -0.64 -26.45
C ASP A 429 -7.18 -0.92 -27.77
N ARG A 430 -8.44 -0.52 -27.88
CA ARG A 430 -9.22 -0.64 -29.13
C ARG A 430 -8.63 0.20 -30.27
N LEU A 431 -8.33 1.47 -30.03
CA LEU A 431 -7.78 2.36 -31.05
C LEU A 431 -6.40 1.90 -31.54
N ARG A 432 -5.55 1.40 -30.64
CA ARG A 432 -4.23 0.84 -31.00
C ARG A 432 -4.32 -0.40 -31.89
N GLN A 433 -5.44 -1.12 -31.86
CA GLN A 433 -5.66 -2.31 -32.69
C GLN A 433 -6.17 -1.97 -34.08
N GLU A 434 -6.80 -0.81 -34.26
CA GLU A 434 -7.30 -0.33 -35.56
C GLU A 434 -6.23 0.39 -36.40
N MET A 435 -5.15 0.85 -35.76
CA MET A 435 -3.96 1.42 -36.41
C MET A 435 -2.92 0.33 -36.71
#